data_AF-A0A6N7KSW4-F1
#
_entry.id   AF-A0A6N7KSW4-F1
#
_cell.length_a   1.000
_cell.length_b   1.000
_cell.length_c   1.000
_cell.angle_alpha   90.00
_cell.angle_beta   90.00
_cell.angle_gamma   90.00
#
_symmetry.space_group_name_H-M   'P 1'
#
loop_
_entity.id
_entity.type
_entity.pdbx_description
1 polymer ?
#
loop_
_entity_poly.entity_id
_entity_poly.type
_entity_poly.pdbx_seq_one_letter_code
_entity_poly.pdbx_strand_id
1 'polypeptide(L)'
;MNKRLLAVPALGALLAFGAVGCGDDNSKQLESWASNVCGAAKDPIAQAQTALADTGQVKTGETPADLQKRLSTDIGRLAKTNQDIAKSIDAAGAPKVDDGTNLQKDTVAELNKAADGYLDVQKKLDALSNTDQAKFADGLRSVADQVQQLASLSTQAQAKLQRGELGAAMAKQDGCKPAASTAPTAGATGTPTAGATGAPTAGATGTPAPGTPAPSATGGASPAATPGASAGTTPAAAPSTPAPSAS
;
A
#
# COMPACT_ATOMS: atom_id res chain seq x y z
N MET A 1 28.60 7.41 56.11
CA MET A 1 28.73 8.79 55.58
C MET A 1 29.93 8.86 54.64
N ASN A 2 29.78 9.45 53.44
CA ASN A 2 30.64 10.50 52.86
C ASN A 2 30.57 10.54 51.32
N LYS A 3 30.51 11.76 50.78
CA LYS A 3 30.36 12.12 49.36
C LYS A 3 31.70 12.58 48.76
N ARG A 4 31.86 12.47 47.44
CA ARG A 4 32.35 13.48 46.45
C ARG A 4 32.60 12.74 45.11
N LEU A 5 31.89 13.04 44.01
CA LEU A 5 32.01 14.21 43.11
C LEU A 5 33.35 14.24 42.32
N LEU A 6 33.34 13.91 41.02
CA LEU A 6 33.51 14.88 39.90
C LEU A 6 33.67 14.24 38.50
N ALA A 7 33.17 14.99 37.51
CA ALA A 7 33.64 15.13 36.12
C ALA A 7 33.89 13.90 35.21
N VAL A 8 33.01 13.73 34.22
CA VAL A 8 33.32 13.10 32.93
C VAL A 8 33.84 14.16 31.95
N PRO A 9 34.97 13.91 31.28
CA PRO A 9 35.18 14.48 29.95
C PRO A 9 35.64 13.45 28.90
N ALA A 10 34.98 13.51 27.74
CA ALA A 10 35.48 13.19 26.39
C ALA A 10 36.23 11.86 26.11
N LEU A 11 35.65 11.04 25.22
CA LEU A 11 36.11 10.88 23.82
C LEU A 11 35.36 9.72 23.13
N GLY A 12 34.56 10.04 22.12
CA GLY A 12 33.85 9.06 21.28
C GLY A 12 33.43 9.72 19.99
N ALA A 13 34.17 9.47 18.90
CA ALA A 13 34.02 10.19 17.65
C ALA A 13 32.66 9.92 16.99
N LEU A 14 31.85 10.96 16.81
CA LEU A 14 30.71 10.92 15.91
C LEU A 14 31.20 11.08 14.47
N LEU A 15 30.72 10.19 13.60
CA LEU A 15 31.02 10.17 12.17
C LEU A 15 30.58 11.49 11.52
N ALA A 16 31.54 12.28 11.05
CA ALA A 16 31.28 13.43 10.21
C ALA A 16 30.81 12.98 8.83
N PHE A 17 29.50 12.86 8.63
CA PHE A 17 28.92 12.91 7.29
C PHE A 17 29.16 14.30 6.72
N GLY A 18 29.65 14.34 5.48
CA GLY A 18 30.24 15.54 4.88
C GLY A 18 29.27 16.72 4.79
N ALA A 19 29.70 17.88 5.29
CA ALA A 19 29.01 19.13 5.09
C ALA A 19 29.21 19.62 3.64
N VAL A 20 28.20 19.41 2.80
CA VAL A 20 27.79 20.36 1.77
C VAL A 20 26.60 21.12 2.37
N GLY A 21 26.44 22.44 2.38
CA GLY A 21 27.13 23.56 1.76
C GLY A 21 26.09 24.69 1.67
N CYS A 22 26.20 25.75 2.49
CA CYS A 22 25.18 26.81 2.67
C CYS A 22 23.79 26.32 3.16
N GLY A 23 23.65 26.17 4.48
CA GLY A 23 22.51 25.49 5.12
C GLY A 23 21.28 26.32 5.51
N ASP A 24 21.26 27.66 5.34
CA ASP A 24 20.08 28.47 5.72
C ASP A 24 19.08 28.66 4.59
N ASP A 25 19.50 29.21 3.44
CA ASP A 25 18.58 29.53 2.33
C ASP A 25 17.98 28.29 1.67
N ASN A 26 18.78 27.24 1.43
CA ASN A 26 18.28 25.98 0.87
C ASN A 26 17.26 25.33 1.82
N SER A 27 17.52 25.32 3.13
CA SER A 27 16.59 24.81 4.14
C SER A 27 15.27 25.59 4.16
N LYS A 28 15.33 26.94 4.10
CA LYS A 28 14.13 27.80 4.05
C LYS A 28 13.33 27.60 2.76
N GLN A 29 14.02 27.46 1.61
CA GLN A 29 13.38 27.16 0.32
C GLN A 29 12.70 25.79 0.34
N LEU A 30 13.35 24.79 0.92
CA LEU A 30 12.81 23.44 1.05
C LEU A 30 11.63 23.36 2.01
N GLU A 31 11.69 24.06 3.15
CA GLU A 31 10.57 24.20 4.08
C GLU A 31 9.40 24.96 3.44
N SER A 32 9.66 26.01 2.65
CA SER A 32 8.62 26.74 1.90
C SER A 32 7.99 25.89 0.80
N TRP A 33 8.78 25.11 0.05
CA TRP A 33 8.28 24.16 -0.95
C TRP A 33 7.39 23.12 -0.30
N ALA A 34 7.86 22.51 0.79
CA ALA A 34 7.09 21.54 1.55
C ALA A 34 5.80 22.15 2.10
N SER A 35 5.84 23.38 2.64
CA SER A 35 4.66 24.06 3.15
C SER A 35 3.62 24.33 2.07
N ASN A 36 4.05 24.75 0.86
CA ASN A 36 3.15 24.96 -0.28
C ASN A 36 2.48 23.64 -0.72
N VAL A 37 3.27 22.59 -0.94
CA VAL A 37 2.75 21.28 -1.37
C VAL A 37 1.83 20.68 -0.31
N CYS A 38 2.25 20.67 0.96
CA CYS A 38 1.46 20.10 2.05
C CYS A 38 0.24 20.93 2.42
N GLY A 39 0.30 22.26 2.29
CA GLY A 39 -0.84 23.15 2.46
C GLY A 39 -1.94 22.86 1.44
N ALA A 40 -1.57 22.73 0.16
CA ALA A 40 -2.50 22.39 -0.92
C ALA A 40 -2.99 20.93 -0.86
N ALA A 41 -2.12 19.99 -0.44
CA ALA A 41 -2.45 18.57 -0.36
C ALA A 41 -3.29 18.19 0.87
N LYS A 42 -3.36 19.03 1.91
CA LYS A 42 -4.02 18.72 3.19
C LYS A 42 -5.46 18.21 3.05
N ASP A 43 -6.31 18.99 2.38
CA ASP A 43 -7.73 18.65 2.22
C ASP A 43 -7.93 17.43 1.29
N PRO A 44 -7.24 17.31 0.13
CA PRO A 44 -7.19 16.07 -0.64
C PRO A 44 -6.76 14.84 0.18
N ILE A 45 -5.73 14.96 1.03
CA ILE A 45 -5.25 13.85 1.89
C ILE A 45 -6.32 13.44 2.91
N ALA A 46 -6.96 14.39 3.60
CA ALA A 46 -8.05 14.10 4.54
C ALA A 46 -9.27 13.45 3.84
N GLN A 47 -9.56 13.89 2.62
CA GLN A 47 -10.59 13.29 1.76
C GLN A 47 -10.24 11.85 1.36
N ALA A 48 -8.99 11.57 0.96
CA ALA A 48 -8.55 10.20 0.67
C ALA A 48 -8.56 9.29 1.90
N GLN A 49 -8.15 9.80 3.07
CA GLN A 49 -8.24 9.05 4.34
C GLN A 49 -9.70 8.68 4.67
N THR A 50 -10.63 9.60 4.42
CA THR A 50 -12.07 9.35 4.61
C THR A 50 -12.58 8.26 3.66
N ALA A 51 -12.23 8.33 2.36
CA ALA A 51 -12.58 7.29 1.39
C ALA A 51 -11.96 5.92 1.76
N LEU A 52 -10.67 5.87 2.12
CA LEU A 52 -10.02 4.64 2.56
C LEU A 52 -10.72 4.03 3.79
N ALA A 53 -11.08 4.85 4.77
CA ALA A 53 -11.82 4.39 5.94
C ALA A 53 -13.22 3.86 5.58
N ASP A 54 -13.93 4.50 4.64
CA ASP A 54 -15.27 4.08 4.21
C ASP A 54 -15.23 2.78 3.37
N THR A 55 -14.23 2.61 2.49
CA THR A 55 -14.06 1.36 1.71
C THR A 55 -13.87 0.12 2.60
N GLY A 56 -13.36 0.28 3.83
CA GLY A 56 -13.26 -0.78 4.83
C GLY A 56 -14.53 -1.04 5.65
N GLN A 57 -15.58 -0.23 5.51
CA GLN A 57 -16.83 -0.38 6.26
C GLN A 57 -17.77 -1.41 5.64
N VAL A 58 -18.26 -2.32 6.47
CA VAL A 58 -19.44 -3.16 6.18
C VAL A 58 -20.68 -2.46 6.77
N LYS A 59 -21.63 -2.08 5.92
CA LYS A 59 -22.85 -1.37 6.33
C LYS A 59 -24.04 -2.32 6.34
N THR A 60 -24.61 -2.57 7.51
CA THR A 60 -25.75 -3.50 7.69
C THR A 60 -26.95 -3.06 6.85
N GLY A 61 -27.44 -3.95 5.98
CA GLY A 61 -28.58 -3.66 5.09
C GLY A 61 -28.22 -2.93 3.81
N GLU A 62 -26.94 -2.64 3.55
CA GLU A 62 -26.48 -2.06 2.28
C GLU A 62 -26.70 -3.05 1.12
N THR A 63 -27.34 -2.59 0.04
CA THR A 63 -27.56 -3.43 -1.14
C THR A 63 -26.29 -3.50 -2.00
N PRO A 64 -26.13 -4.52 -2.88
CA PRO A 64 -25.03 -4.57 -3.83
C PRO A 64 -24.89 -3.30 -4.69
N ALA A 65 -26.01 -2.69 -5.10
CA ALA A 65 -26.02 -1.45 -5.88
C ALA A 65 -25.56 -0.23 -5.06
N ASP A 66 -25.96 -0.14 -3.79
CA ASP A 66 -25.51 0.94 -2.89
C ASP A 66 -24.02 0.80 -2.58
N LEU A 67 -23.55 -0.42 -2.26
CA LEU A 67 -22.14 -0.75 -2.04
C LEU A 67 -21.29 -0.40 -3.27
N GLN A 68 -21.74 -0.78 -4.47
CA GLN A 68 -21.08 -0.46 -5.74
C GLN A 68 -20.93 1.06 -5.92
N LYS A 69 -22.04 1.80 -5.80
CA LYS A 69 -22.08 3.26 -5.96
C LYS A 69 -21.20 3.99 -4.93
N ARG A 70 -21.20 3.50 -3.70
CA ARG A 70 -20.39 4.03 -2.60
C ARG A 70 -18.90 3.83 -2.86
N LEU A 71 -18.48 2.60 -3.08
CA LEU A 71 -17.09 2.27 -3.39
C LEU A 71 -16.61 3.00 -4.66
N SER A 72 -17.46 3.17 -5.69
CA SER A 72 -17.14 3.95 -6.89
C SER A 72 -16.87 5.42 -6.57
N THR A 73 -17.70 6.01 -5.69
CA THR A 73 -17.52 7.39 -5.20
C THR A 73 -16.19 7.54 -4.43
N ASP A 74 -15.85 6.57 -3.58
CA ASP A 74 -14.62 6.59 -2.79
C ASP A 74 -13.37 6.40 -3.66
N ILE A 75 -13.38 5.44 -4.59
CA ILE A 75 -12.29 5.24 -5.56
C ILE A 75 -12.10 6.47 -6.45
N GLY A 76 -13.19 7.11 -6.92
CA GLY A 76 -13.11 8.37 -7.65
C GLY A 76 -12.50 9.52 -6.82
N ARG A 77 -12.71 9.53 -5.50
CA ARG A 77 -12.06 10.47 -4.58
C ARG A 77 -10.56 10.18 -4.43
N LEU A 78 -10.14 8.91 -4.42
CA LEU A 78 -8.72 8.55 -4.43
C LEU A 78 -8.04 8.99 -5.73
N ALA A 79 -8.69 8.78 -6.88
CA ALA A 79 -8.20 9.26 -8.17
C ALA A 79 -7.99 10.77 -8.17
N LYS A 80 -9.03 11.54 -7.78
CA LYS A 80 -8.97 13.00 -7.71
C LYS A 80 -7.88 13.49 -6.75
N THR A 81 -7.72 12.85 -5.59
CA THR A 81 -6.67 13.21 -4.63
C THR A 81 -5.27 13.09 -5.24
N ASN A 82 -4.98 11.99 -5.95
CA ASN A 82 -3.69 11.82 -6.60
C ASN A 82 -3.44 12.91 -7.68
N GLN A 83 -4.47 13.30 -8.46
CA GLN A 83 -4.37 14.41 -9.43
C GLN A 83 -4.15 15.77 -8.76
N ASP A 84 -4.82 16.06 -7.65
CA ASP A 84 -4.70 17.34 -6.95
C ASP A 84 -3.33 17.49 -6.28
N ILE A 85 -2.79 16.40 -5.71
CA ILE A 85 -1.41 16.37 -5.19
C ILE A 85 -0.40 16.53 -6.33
N ALA A 86 -0.59 15.83 -7.47
CA ALA A 86 0.27 15.98 -8.64
C ALA A 86 0.32 17.43 -9.14
N LYS A 87 -0.84 18.09 -9.27
CA LYS A 87 -0.92 19.52 -9.63
C LYS A 87 -0.25 20.43 -8.61
N SER A 88 -0.35 20.11 -7.32
CA SER A 88 0.28 20.88 -6.24
C SER A 88 1.81 20.80 -6.31
N ILE A 89 2.36 19.62 -6.61
CA ILE A 89 3.79 19.38 -6.81
C ILE A 89 4.28 20.04 -8.11
N ASP A 90 3.49 19.99 -9.18
CA ASP A 90 3.82 20.65 -10.45
C ASP A 90 3.86 22.17 -10.31
N ALA A 91 2.85 22.77 -9.67
CA ALA A 91 2.79 24.20 -9.38
C ALA A 91 3.90 24.68 -8.42
N ALA A 92 4.38 23.82 -7.51
CA ALA A 92 5.50 24.12 -6.62
C ALA A 92 6.88 24.04 -7.31
N GLY A 93 6.95 23.41 -8.48
CA GLY A 93 8.20 23.21 -9.23
C GLY A 93 9.18 22.25 -8.54
N ALA A 94 10.44 22.26 -8.98
CA ALA A 94 11.46 21.36 -8.47
C ALA A 94 11.88 21.72 -7.02
N PRO A 95 11.84 20.77 -6.05
CA PRO A 95 12.39 20.99 -4.73
C PRO A 95 13.91 21.21 -4.80
N LYS A 96 14.46 21.99 -3.86
CA LYS A 96 15.88 22.34 -3.82
C LYS A 96 16.73 21.24 -3.17
N VAL A 97 16.82 20.10 -3.84
CA VAL A 97 17.61 18.92 -3.48
C VAL A 97 18.35 18.37 -4.70
N ASP A 98 19.30 17.46 -4.47
CA ASP A 98 19.93 16.69 -5.56
C ASP A 98 18.87 16.00 -6.44
N ASP A 99 19.02 16.15 -7.75
CA ASP A 99 18.10 15.67 -8.79
C ASP A 99 16.63 16.11 -8.66
N GLY A 100 16.37 17.23 -7.97
CA GLY A 100 15.02 17.73 -7.68
C GLY A 100 14.09 17.89 -8.90
N THR A 101 14.63 18.21 -10.08
CA THR A 101 13.84 18.32 -11.32
C THR A 101 13.29 16.98 -11.80
N ASN A 102 14.08 15.91 -11.73
CA ASN A 102 13.61 14.57 -12.09
C ASN A 102 12.68 14.04 -10.99
N LEU A 103 13.01 14.26 -9.72
CA LEU A 103 12.15 13.92 -8.59
C LEU A 103 10.75 14.54 -8.72
N GLN A 104 10.65 15.80 -9.12
CA GLN A 104 9.37 16.46 -9.39
C GLN A 104 8.60 15.78 -10.53
N LYS A 105 9.22 15.63 -11.71
CA LYS A 105 8.59 15.03 -12.89
C LYS A 105 8.13 13.59 -12.66
N ASP A 106 9.00 12.75 -12.10
CA ASP A 106 8.71 11.36 -11.75
C ASP A 106 7.53 11.26 -10.78
N THR A 107 7.50 12.12 -9.77
CA THR A 107 6.42 12.11 -8.77
C THR A 107 5.10 12.53 -9.38
N VAL A 108 5.08 13.58 -10.21
CA VAL A 108 3.89 14.02 -10.95
C VAL A 108 3.41 12.93 -11.92
N ALA A 109 4.33 12.25 -12.62
CA ALA A 109 4.00 11.16 -13.53
C ALA A 109 3.39 9.94 -12.80
N GLU A 110 4.03 9.47 -11.73
CA GLU A 110 3.53 8.31 -10.97
C GLU A 110 2.21 8.62 -10.23
N LEU A 111 2.00 9.83 -9.74
CA LEU A 111 0.71 10.24 -9.15
C LEU A 111 -0.41 10.29 -10.18
N ASN A 112 -0.18 10.85 -11.37
CA ASN A 112 -1.18 10.86 -12.43
C ASN A 112 -1.50 9.42 -12.90
N LYS A 113 -0.48 8.58 -13.07
CA LYS A 113 -0.65 7.15 -13.39
C LYS A 113 -1.42 6.38 -12.32
N ALA A 114 -1.21 6.69 -11.03
CA ALA A 114 -2.01 6.14 -9.94
C ALA A 114 -3.47 6.62 -10.03
N ALA A 115 -3.70 7.90 -10.36
CA ALA A 115 -5.04 8.44 -10.55
C ALA A 115 -5.79 7.76 -11.70
N ASP A 116 -5.15 7.61 -12.87
CA ASP A 116 -5.72 6.92 -14.03
C ASP A 116 -6.07 5.47 -13.71
N GLY A 117 -5.19 4.78 -12.97
CA GLY A 117 -5.46 3.43 -12.48
C GLY A 117 -6.66 3.35 -11.53
N TYR A 118 -6.83 4.32 -10.63
CA TYR A 118 -8.05 4.41 -9.80
C TYR A 118 -9.30 4.71 -10.64
N LEU A 119 -9.23 5.55 -11.67
CA LEU A 119 -10.36 5.78 -12.60
C LEU A 119 -10.71 4.51 -13.38
N ASP A 120 -9.74 3.68 -13.76
CA ASP A 120 -10.00 2.40 -14.42
C ASP A 120 -10.60 1.36 -13.47
N VAL A 121 -10.18 1.34 -12.20
CA VAL A 121 -10.86 0.57 -11.15
C VAL A 121 -12.30 1.05 -10.97
N GLN A 122 -12.54 2.36 -10.94
CA GLN A 122 -13.88 2.94 -10.83
C GLN A 122 -14.79 2.45 -11.96
N LYS A 123 -14.34 2.56 -13.22
CA LYS A 123 -15.08 2.07 -14.40
C LYS A 123 -15.39 0.57 -14.32
N LYS A 124 -14.44 -0.25 -13.85
CA LYS A 124 -14.65 -1.70 -13.68
C LYS A 124 -15.68 -2.00 -12.60
N LEU A 125 -15.63 -1.28 -11.49
CA LEU A 125 -16.61 -1.36 -10.41
C LEU A 125 -18.00 -0.93 -10.87
N ASP A 126 -18.12 0.18 -11.60
CA ASP A 126 -19.38 0.67 -12.20
C ASP A 126 -19.95 -0.33 -13.23
N ALA A 127 -19.11 -1.13 -13.88
CA ALA A 127 -19.51 -2.17 -14.83
C ALA A 127 -19.87 -3.52 -14.18
N LEU A 128 -19.71 -3.70 -12.85
CA LEU A 128 -20.10 -4.94 -12.18
C LEU A 128 -21.63 -5.13 -12.20
N SER A 129 -22.06 -6.36 -12.51
CA SER A 129 -23.45 -6.76 -12.30
C SER A 129 -23.73 -6.86 -10.81
N ASN A 130 -24.69 -6.08 -10.32
CA ASN A 130 -25.15 -6.07 -8.93
C ASN A 130 -26.39 -6.96 -8.68
N THR A 131 -26.88 -7.66 -9.72
CA THR A 131 -28.04 -8.56 -9.65
C THR A 131 -27.68 -10.03 -9.40
N ASP A 132 -26.43 -10.41 -9.66
CA ASP A 132 -25.85 -11.73 -9.39
C ASP A 132 -24.83 -11.59 -8.25
N GLN A 133 -25.20 -12.02 -7.04
CA GLN A 133 -24.35 -11.81 -5.86
C GLN A 133 -22.99 -12.53 -5.94
N ALA A 134 -22.92 -13.69 -6.61
CA ALA A 134 -21.67 -14.42 -6.75
C ALA A 134 -20.71 -13.66 -7.67
N LYS A 135 -21.19 -13.24 -8.85
CA LYS A 135 -20.38 -12.44 -9.79
C LYS A 135 -20.04 -11.06 -9.25
N PHE A 136 -20.93 -10.45 -8.47
CA PHE A 136 -20.65 -9.19 -7.79
C PHE A 136 -19.50 -9.36 -6.78
N ALA A 137 -19.53 -10.40 -5.96
CA ALA A 137 -18.47 -10.69 -4.97
C ALA A 137 -17.12 -11.05 -5.63
N ASP A 138 -17.13 -11.81 -6.72
CA ASP A 138 -15.91 -12.13 -7.48
C ASP A 138 -15.35 -10.89 -8.19
N GLY A 139 -16.23 -10.05 -8.75
CA GLY A 139 -15.86 -8.77 -9.33
C GLY A 139 -15.24 -7.81 -8.32
N LEU A 140 -15.82 -7.73 -7.11
CA LEU A 140 -15.27 -6.94 -6.00
C LEU A 140 -13.88 -7.45 -5.55
N ARG A 141 -13.63 -8.77 -5.56
CA ARG A 141 -12.27 -9.30 -5.31
C ARG A 141 -11.27 -8.80 -6.34
N SER A 142 -11.59 -8.92 -7.63
CA SER A 142 -10.69 -8.44 -8.70
C SER A 142 -10.44 -6.94 -8.63
N VAL A 143 -11.45 -6.15 -8.23
CA VAL A 143 -11.32 -4.72 -7.95
C VAL A 143 -10.37 -4.47 -6.77
N ALA A 144 -10.51 -5.21 -5.66
CA ALA A 144 -9.66 -5.09 -4.48
C ALA A 144 -8.19 -5.39 -4.78
N ASP A 145 -7.90 -6.47 -5.53
CA ASP A 145 -6.53 -6.82 -5.94
C ASP A 145 -5.85 -5.67 -6.72
N GLN A 146 -6.59 -5.03 -7.64
CA GLN A 146 -6.09 -3.87 -8.38
C GLN A 146 -5.88 -2.64 -7.48
N VAL A 147 -6.78 -2.37 -6.53
CA VAL A 147 -6.62 -1.28 -5.55
C VAL A 147 -5.37 -1.51 -4.71
N GLN A 148 -5.08 -2.74 -4.29
CA GLN A 148 -3.86 -3.07 -3.54
C GLN A 148 -2.59 -2.83 -4.37
N GLN A 149 -2.59 -3.17 -5.66
CA GLN A 149 -1.47 -2.85 -6.57
C GLN A 149 -1.26 -1.33 -6.72
N LEU A 150 -2.34 -0.56 -6.89
CA LEU A 150 -2.30 0.90 -7.00
C LEU A 150 -1.85 1.58 -5.70
N ALA A 151 -2.29 1.08 -4.55
CA ALA A 151 -1.85 1.56 -3.24
C ALA A 151 -0.35 1.29 -3.04
N SER A 152 0.16 0.13 -3.47
CA SER A 152 1.59 -0.20 -3.44
C SER A 152 2.42 0.76 -4.32
N LEU A 153 1.96 1.02 -5.56
CA LEU A 153 2.61 1.98 -6.46
C LEU A 153 2.64 3.40 -5.86
N SER A 154 1.51 3.89 -5.35
CA SER A 154 1.43 5.22 -4.72
C SER A 154 2.31 5.31 -3.47
N THR A 155 2.39 4.24 -2.66
CA THR A 155 3.29 4.18 -1.49
C THR A 155 4.76 4.22 -1.91
N GLN A 156 5.14 3.51 -2.98
CA GLN A 156 6.51 3.54 -3.50
C GLN A 156 6.86 4.93 -4.07
N ALA A 157 5.92 5.62 -4.72
CA ALA A 157 6.11 7.00 -5.17
C ALA A 157 6.28 7.97 -3.99
N GLN A 158 5.40 7.90 -2.99
CA GLN A 158 5.48 8.72 -1.77
C GLN A 158 6.76 8.49 -0.98
N ALA A 159 7.26 7.24 -0.92
CA ALA A 159 8.54 6.91 -0.31
C ALA A 159 9.73 7.62 -0.97
N LYS A 160 9.63 8.09 -2.23
CA LYS A 160 10.66 8.93 -2.86
C LYS A 160 10.73 10.32 -2.22
N LEU A 161 9.58 10.92 -1.89
CA LEU A 161 9.46 12.24 -1.24
C LEU A 161 9.88 12.21 0.24
N GLN A 162 9.80 11.05 0.89
CA GLN A 162 10.11 10.87 2.31
C GLN A 162 11.62 10.71 2.61
N ARG A 163 12.50 10.84 1.60
CA ARG A 163 13.95 10.67 1.77
C ARG A 163 14.66 11.98 2.14
N GLY A 164 15.73 11.84 2.92
CA GLY A 164 16.69 12.91 3.21
C GLY A 164 16.05 14.16 3.82
N GLU A 165 16.63 15.30 3.49
CA GLU A 165 16.18 16.63 3.92
C GLU A 165 14.76 16.97 3.43
N LEU A 166 14.36 16.52 2.23
CA LEU A 166 13.01 16.71 1.72
C LEU A 166 11.97 16.01 2.60
N GLY A 167 12.22 14.74 2.96
CA GLY A 167 11.36 14.00 3.88
C GLY A 167 11.25 14.67 5.25
N ALA A 168 12.36 15.20 5.77
CA ALA A 168 12.38 15.96 7.02
C ALA A 168 11.60 17.28 6.94
N ALA A 169 11.66 18.00 5.80
CA ALA A 169 10.90 19.22 5.56
C ALA A 169 9.39 18.94 5.44
N MET A 170 9.01 17.88 4.73
CA MET A 170 7.62 17.42 4.56
C MET A 170 7.00 16.97 5.89
N ALA A 171 7.74 16.20 6.70
CA ALA A 171 7.24 15.69 7.99
C ALA A 171 6.98 16.79 9.04
N LYS A 172 7.59 17.98 8.89
CA LYS A 172 7.29 19.15 9.73
C LYS A 172 5.92 19.77 9.41
N GLN A 173 5.40 19.62 8.20
CA GLN A 173 4.18 20.27 7.75
C GLN A 173 2.93 19.49 8.18
N ASP A 174 1.98 20.15 8.84
CA ASP A 174 0.75 19.49 9.33
C ASP A 174 -0.10 18.84 8.23
N GLY A 175 -0.05 19.36 6.99
CA GLY A 175 -0.78 18.79 5.86
C GLY A 175 -0.20 17.49 5.29
N CYS A 176 1.07 17.17 5.57
CA CYS A 176 1.73 15.94 5.15
C CYS A 176 2.15 15.02 6.30
N LYS A 177 1.83 15.36 7.55
CA LYS A 177 2.08 14.46 8.68
C LYS A 177 1.36 13.14 8.41
N PRO A 178 2.04 11.99 8.50
CA PRO A 178 1.36 10.71 8.44
C PRO A 178 0.34 10.67 9.57
N ALA A 179 -0.93 10.46 9.24
CA ALA A 179 -1.93 10.12 10.23
C ALA A 179 -1.44 8.89 11.00
N ALA A 180 -1.68 8.85 12.32
CA ALA A 180 -1.31 7.69 13.12
C ALA A 180 -2.07 6.46 12.59
N SER A 181 -1.39 5.65 11.77
CA SER A 181 -2.04 4.61 10.97
C SER A 181 -2.63 3.51 11.85
N THR A 182 -3.94 3.58 12.09
CA THR A 182 -4.75 2.38 12.31
C THR A 182 -4.80 1.62 10.99
N ALA A 183 -3.75 0.85 10.71
CA ALA A 183 -3.74 -0.10 9.61
C ALA A 183 -4.99 -0.99 9.73
N PRO A 184 -5.67 -1.32 8.61
CA PRO A 184 -6.77 -2.27 8.67
C PRO A 184 -6.19 -3.60 9.14
N THR A 185 -6.61 -4.05 10.32
CA THR A 185 -6.33 -5.42 10.75
C THR A 185 -7.01 -6.33 9.72
N ALA A 186 -6.21 -6.96 8.86
CA ALA A 186 -6.70 -8.02 8.01
C ALA A 186 -7.30 -9.07 8.95
N GLY A 187 -8.60 -9.32 8.81
CA GLY A 187 -9.35 -10.10 9.80
C GLY A 187 -8.67 -11.42 10.07
N ALA A 188 -8.20 -11.60 11.30
CA ALA A 188 -7.60 -12.85 11.73
C ALA A 188 -8.67 -13.95 11.59
N THR A 189 -8.55 -14.75 10.54
CA THR A 189 -9.37 -15.93 10.31
C THR A 189 -9.29 -16.80 11.55
N GLY A 190 -10.41 -16.92 12.26
CA GLY A 190 -10.48 -17.70 13.49
C GLY A 190 -10.27 -19.18 13.20
N THR A 191 -9.05 -19.65 13.45
CA THR A 191 -8.74 -21.08 13.47
C THR A 191 -9.48 -21.73 14.65
N PRO A 192 -10.34 -22.75 14.42
CA PRO A 192 -10.94 -23.48 15.52
C PRO A 192 -9.89 -24.46 16.09
N THR A 193 -9.15 -24.03 17.12
CA THR A 193 -8.32 -24.93 17.91
C THR A 193 -9.20 -25.88 18.72
N ALA A 194 -9.17 -27.16 18.35
CA ALA A 194 -9.80 -28.24 19.10
C ALA A 194 -8.81 -28.87 20.11
N GLY A 195 -9.31 -29.18 21.31
CA GLY A 195 -8.56 -29.84 22.40
C GLY A 195 -7.77 -28.87 23.29
N ALA A 196 -7.72 -29.01 24.62
CA ALA A 196 -8.39 -29.92 25.57
C ALA A 196 -8.54 -29.14 26.91
N THR A 197 -9.10 -29.60 28.04
CA THR A 197 -9.41 -30.93 28.58
C THR A 197 -10.47 -30.74 29.68
N GLY A 198 -11.41 -31.67 29.89
CA GLY A 198 -12.36 -31.58 31.01
C GLY A 198 -13.18 -32.85 31.20
N ALA A 199 -12.83 -33.66 32.20
CA ALA A 199 -13.59 -34.84 32.61
C ALA A 199 -14.85 -34.46 33.41
N PRO A 200 -15.85 -35.36 33.46
CA PRO A 200 -16.06 -36.02 34.77
C PRO A 200 -16.32 -37.54 34.68
N THR A 201 -16.51 -38.14 35.85
CA THR A 201 -16.29 -39.57 36.15
C THR A 201 -17.57 -40.41 36.20
N ALA A 202 -17.50 -41.60 35.58
CA ALA A 202 -18.18 -42.89 35.85
C ALA A 202 -19.71 -42.99 36.14
N GLY A 203 -20.35 -43.92 35.40
CA GLY A 203 -21.63 -44.56 35.74
C GLY A 203 -21.84 -45.85 34.92
N ALA A 204 -21.96 -46.99 35.62
CA ALA A 204 -22.19 -48.37 35.13
C ALA A 204 -23.47 -48.54 34.24
N THR A 205 -23.73 -49.60 33.44
CA THR A 205 -23.13 -50.94 33.17
C THR A 205 -23.80 -51.57 31.92
N GLY A 206 -23.13 -52.47 31.16
CA GLY A 206 -23.80 -53.33 30.16
C GLY A 206 -22.87 -53.98 29.10
N THR A 207 -22.97 -55.30 28.88
CA THR A 207 -21.98 -56.18 28.20
C THR A 207 -22.74 -57.29 27.42
N PRO A 208 -22.24 -57.99 26.36
CA PRO A 208 -21.37 -57.63 25.22
C PRO A 208 -21.80 -58.18 23.81
N ALA A 209 -21.06 -57.77 22.75
CA ALA A 209 -20.54 -58.61 21.61
C ALA A 209 -21.46 -59.33 20.58
N PRO A 210 -20.93 -59.83 19.43
CA PRO A 210 -19.81 -59.35 18.60
C PRO A 210 -20.11 -59.34 17.07
N GLY A 211 -19.20 -58.78 16.25
CA GLY A 211 -19.21 -59.00 14.79
C GLY A 211 -18.16 -58.23 13.98
N THR A 212 -16.98 -58.81 13.77
CA THR A 212 -15.99 -58.39 12.76
C THR A 212 -15.41 -59.66 12.13
N PRO A 213 -14.96 -59.64 10.86
CA PRO A 213 -13.54 -59.36 10.62
C PRO A 213 -13.22 -58.51 9.37
N ALA A 214 -12.02 -57.95 9.35
CA ALA A 214 -11.32 -57.42 8.16
C ALA A 214 -10.58 -58.59 7.43
N PRO A 215 -9.53 -58.48 6.57
CA PRO A 215 -8.55 -57.40 6.31
C PRO A 215 -8.80 -56.73 4.93
N SER A 216 -7.90 -56.11 4.15
CA SER A 216 -6.42 -56.01 4.13
C SER A 216 -5.93 -54.71 3.46
N ALA A 217 -4.61 -54.48 3.48
CA ALA A 217 -3.93 -53.35 2.83
C ALA A 217 -2.94 -53.80 1.73
N THR A 218 -2.60 -52.90 0.81
CA THR A 218 -1.34 -52.94 0.02
C THR A 218 -0.94 -51.55 -0.46
N GLY A 219 0.38 -51.31 -0.55
CA GLY A 219 1.03 -50.04 -0.87
C GLY A 219 0.79 -49.49 -2.29
N GLY A 220 1.43 -48.41 -2.73
CA GLY A 220 2.59 -47.70 -2.18
C GLY A 220 3.66 -47.56 -3.26
N ALA A 221 3.87 -46.34 -3.79
CA ALA A 221 5.08 -45.89 -4.52
C ALA A 221 4.95 -44.42 -4.98
N SER A 222 5.98 -43.62 -4.70
CA SER A 222 6.38 -42.48 -5.55
C SER A 222 7.45 -42.95 -6.55
N PRO A 223 7.61 -42.28 -7.71
CA PRO A 223 8.76 -41.38 -7.90
C PRO A 223 8.31 -39.99 -8.43
N ALA A 224 8.92 -38.85 -8.07
CA ALA A 224 10.30 -38.36 -8.28
C ALA A 224 10.53 -37.72 -9.67
N ALA A 225 11.18 -36.55 -9.68
CA ALA A 225 11.51 -35.72 -10.85
C ALA A 225 12.65 -36.37 -11.71
N THR A 226 13.11 -35.87 -12.87
CA THR A 226 13.65 -34.52 -13.17
C THR A 226 13.88 -34.37 -14.72
N PRO A 227 14.73 -33.45 -15.25
CA PRO A 227 14.37 -32.20 -15.94
C PRO A 227 14.47 -32.21 -17.49
N GLY A 228 14.01 -31.12 -18.13
CA GLY A 228 14.34 -30.78 -19.52
C GLY A 228 14.53 -29.26 -19.68
N ALA A 229 15.63 -28.84 -20.29
CA ALA A 229 16.06 -27.42 -20.37
C ALA A 229 16.36 -26.97 -21.82
N SER A 230 16.47 -25.65 -22.00
CA SER A 230 16.95 -24.95 -23.22
C SER A 230 15.98 -24.99 -24.43
N ALA A 231 15.86 -23.98 -25.30
CA ALA A 231 16.36 -22.59 -25.41
C ALA A 231 15.22 -21.76 -26.08
N GLY A 232 15.13 -20.43 -26.12
CA GLY A 232 16.15 -19.38 -26.12
C GLY A 232 16.25 -18.72 -27.51
N THR A 233 15.56 -17.59 -27.72
CA THR A 233 15.76 -16.68 -28.88
C THR A 233 15.36 -15.24 -28.55
N THR A 234 15.96 -14.30 -29.29
CA THR A 234 16.20 -12.88 -28.96
C THR A 234 15.14 -11.89 -29.52
N PRO A 235 15.18 -10.58 -29.15
CA PRO A 235 14.09 -9.63 -29.42
C PRO A 235 14.14 -8.98 -30.82
N ALA A 236 13.00 -8.45 -31.26
CA ALA A 236 12.86 -7.64 -32.48
C ALA A 236 12.72 -6.14 -32.15
N ALA A 237 13.29 -5.29 -33.01
CA ALA A 237 13.50 -3.86 -32.77
C ALA A 237 12.36 -2.95 -33.29
N ALA A 238 12.35 -1.71 -32.81
CA ALA A 238 11.50 -0.62 -33.30
C ALA A 238 12.11 0.08 -34.53
N PRO A 239 11.30 0.80 -35.33
CA PRO A 239 11.78 1.85 -36.22
C PRO A 239 11.16 3.23 -35.94
N SER A 240 12.06 4.21 -35.75
CA SER A 240 12.10 5.55 -36.36
C SER A 240 10.86 6.47 -36.41
N THR A 241 11.04 7.66 -35.84
CA THR A 241 10.29 8.90 -36.11
C THR A 241 10.63 9.54 -37.47
N PRO A 242 9.74 10.37 -38.03
CA PRO A 242 10.08 11.47 -38.93
C PRO A 242 9.92 12.86 -38.26
N ALA A 243 10.67 13.84 -38.75
CA ALA A 243 10.71 15.23 -38.27
C ALA A 243 9.59 16.12 -38.88
N PRO A 244 9.26 17.28 -38.28
CA PRO A 244 8.25 18.19 -38.82
C PRO A 244 8.75 18.99 -40.05
N SER A 245 7.84 19.30 -40.97
CA SER A 245 8.07 20.26 -42.06
C SER A 245 7.68 21.67 -41.63
N ALA A 246 8.44 22.66 -42.09
CA ALA A 246 8.15 24.09 -41.89
C ALA A 246 7.36 24.67 -43.07
N SER A 247 6.42 25.58 -42.78
CA SER A 247 5.86 26.61 -43.67
C SER A 247 5.22 27.70 -42.80
#